data_AF-A0A8T0HIZ8-F1
#
_entry.id   AF-A0A8T0HIZ8-F1
#
_cell.length_a   1.000
_cell.length_b   1.000
_cell.length_c   1.000
_cell.angle_alpha   90.00
_cell.angle_beta   90.00
_cell.angle_gamma   90.00
#
_symmetry.space_group_name_H-M   'P 1'
#
loop_
_entity.id
_entity.type
_entity.pdbx_description
1 polymer ?
#
loop_
_entity_poly.entity_id
_entity_poly.type
_entity_poly.pdbx_seq_one_letter_code
_entity_poly.pdbx_strand_id
1 'polypeptide(L)' 'MSWEAMLPMGIISAMIFVMGTSQFVIHTSIYGKPKHPRHDAWDRAMDARDERLKEEYEKSQK' A
#
# COMPACT_ATOMS: atom_id res chain seq x y z
N MET A 1 3.54 12.68 38.32
CA MET A 1 3.39 11.23 38.13
C MET A 1 2.72 10.84 36.81
N SER A 2 1.68 11.52 36.30
CA SER A 2 1.07 11.15 35.00
C SER A 2 1.87 11.58 33.76
N TRP A 3 2.57 12.72 33.83
CA TRP A 3 3.31 13.28 32.69
C TRP A 3 4.52 12.44 32.25
N GLU A 4 5.24 11.84 33.20
CA GLU A 4 6.41 11.00 32.92
C GLU A 4 6.05 9.72 32.14
N ALA A 5 4.82 9.21 32.31
CA ALA A 5 4.31 8.07 31.56
C ALA A 5 3.90 8.43 30.11
N MET A 6 3.68 9.72 29.81
CA MET A 6 3.31 10.15 28.45
C MET A 6 4.48 10.08 27.47
N LEU A 7 5.71 10.30 27.93
CA LEU A 7 6.90 10.25 27.08
C LEU A 7 7.13 8.87 26.45
N PRO A 8 7.19 7.75 27.22
CA PRO A 8 7.31 6.42 26.63
C PRO A 8 6.08 6.05 25.78
N MET A 9 4.86 6.43 26.18
CA MET A 9 3.65 6.20 25.38
C MET A 9 3.67 6.94 24.03
N GLY A 10 4.20 8.17 24.02
CA GLY A 10 4.38 8.98 22.81
C GLY A 10 5.36 8.34 21.84
N ILE A 11 6.47 7.79 22.34
CA ILE A 11 7.46 7.07 21.53
C ILE A 11 6.82 5.82 20.90
N ILE A 12 6.11 5.01 21.68
CA ILE A 12 5.44 3.80 21.18
C ILE A 12 4.42 4.16 20.08
N SER A 13 3.61 5.18 20.33
CA SER A 13 2.61 5.66 19.36
C SER A 13 3.27 6.14 18.06
N ALA A 14 4.37 6.90 18.16
CA ALA A 14 5.13 7.35 17.00
C ALA A 14 5.69 6.17 16.20
N MET A 15 6.21 5.14 16.87
CA MET A 15 6.75 3.96 16.20
C MET A 15 5.67 3.16 15.46
N ILE A 16 4.48 2.99 16.06
CA ILE A 16 3.35 2.33 15.38
C ILE A 16 2.91 3.14 14.15
N PHE A 17 2.85 4.47 14.28
CA PHE A 17 2.51 5.34 13.17
C PHE A 17 3.51 5.20 12.01
N VAL A 18 4.81 5.30 12.30
CA VAL A 18 5.87 5.16 11.29
C VAL A 18 5.81 3.79 10.61
N MET A 19 5.53 2.73 11.36
CA MET A 19 5.39 1.38 10.81
C MET A 19 4.24 1.30 9.79
N GLY A 20 3.06 1.83 10.11
CA GLY A 20 1.92 1.81 9.18
C GLY A 20 2.14 2.69 7.95
N THR A 21 2.63 3.91 8.15
CA THR A 21 2.84 4.88 7.07
C THR A 21 3.95 4.43 6.12
N SER A 22 5.05 3.88 6.64
CA SER A 22 6.16 3.40 5.79
C SER A 22 5.69 2.32 4.81
N GLN A 23 4.92 1.33 5.29
CA GLN A 23 4.35 0.28 4.43
C GLN A 23 3.42 0.86 3.36
N PHE A 24 2.58 1.83 3.72
CA PHE A 24 1.68 2.49 2.78
C PHE A 24 2.42 3.25 1.68
N VAL A 25 3.43 4.04 2.06
CA VAL A 25 4.21 4.86 1.12
C VAL A 25 5.00 3.97 0.16
N ILE A 26 5.67 2.93 0.67
CA ILE A 26 6.44 2.00 -0.16
C ILE A 26 5.54 1.28 -1.17
N HIS A 27 4.40 0.74 -0.73
CA HIS A 27 3.49 0.03 -1.63
C HIS A 27 2.94 0.95 -2.72
N THR A 28 2.53 2.16 -2.36
CA THR A 28 1.98 3.13 -3.32
C THR A 28 3.05 3.59 -4.31
N SER A 29 4.30 3.72 -3.88
CA SER A 29 5.42 4.05 -4.75
C SER A 29 5.74 2.96 -5.78
N ILE A 30 5.65 1.68 -5.41
CA ILE A 30 6.03 0.56 -6.30
C ILE A 30 4.90 0.26 -7.29
N TYR A 31 3.66 0.19 -6.82
CA TYR A 31 2.52 -0.26 -7.63
C TYR A 31 1.70 0.89 -8.23
N GLY A 32 2.02 2.15 -7.87
CA GLY A 32 1.27 3.34 -8.29
C GLY A 32 -0.13 3.46 -7.67
N LYS A 33 -0.57 2.47 -6.87
CA LYS A 33 -1.86 2.42 -6.20
C LYS A 33 -1.73 1.93 -4.75
N PRO A 34 -2.60 2.40 -3.83
CA PRO A 34 -2.72 1.83 -2.49
C PRO A 34 -3.00 0.32 -2.53
N LYS A 35 -2.54 -0.42 -1.52
CA LYS A 35 -2.81 -1.86 -1.41
C LYS A 35 -4.29 -2.12 -1.22
N HIS A 36 -4.88 -2.97 -2.06
CA HIS A 36 -6.27 -3.38 -1.92
C HIS A 36 -6.43 -4.38 -0.75
N PRO A 37 -7.19 -4.06 0.31
CA PRO A 37 -7.46 -5.01 1.37
C PRO A 37 -8.33 -6.16 0.86
N ARG A 38 -8.04 -7.39 1.28
CA ARG A 38 -8.83 -8.59 0.91
C ARG A 38 -8.93 -8.86 -0.59
N HIS A 39 -7.84 -8.60 -1.32
CA HIS A 39 -7.69 -8.93 -2.74
C HIS A 39 -7.95 -10.42 -2.99
N ASP A 40 -9.08 -10.71 -3.62
CA ASP A 40 -9.58 -12.07 -3.76
C ASP A 40 -9.12 -12.73 -5.07
N ALA A 41 -9.64 -13.92 -5.37
CA ALA A 41 -9.28 -14.62 -6.60
C ALA A 41 -9.81 -13.92 -7.86
N TRP A 42 -10.95 -13.24 -7.76
CA TRP A 42 -11.54 -12.50 -8.86
C TRP A 42 -10.71 -11.24 -9.15
N ASP A 43 -10.34 -10.49 -8.12
CA ASP A 43 -9.54 -9.27 -8.28
C ASP A 43 -8.19 -9.57 -8.93
N ARG A 44 -7.52 -10.67 -8.56
CA ARG A 44 -6.28 -11.12 -9.20
C ARG A 44 -6.47 -11.45 -10.68
N ALA A 45 -7.59 -12.10 -11.03
CA ALA A 45 -7.91 -12.41 -12.42
C ALA A 45 -8.19 -11.14 -13.23
N MET A 46 -8.86 -10.16 -12.63
CA MET A 46 -9.13 -8.85 -13.25
C MET A 46 -7.84 -8.04 -13.44
N ASP A 47 -6.96 -7.97 -12.44
CA ASP A 47 -5.66 -7.28 -12.56
C ASP A 47 -4.81 -7.89 -13.69
N ALA A 48 -4.75 -9.23 -13.79
CA ALA A 48 -4.01 -9.92 -14.85
C ALA A 48 -4.62 -9.69 -16.24
N ARG A 49 -5.95 -9.55 -16.33
CA ARG A 49 -6.63 -9.17 -17.58
C ARG A 49 -6.25 -7.74 -17.96
N ASP A 50 -6.32 -6.81 -17.02
CA ASP A 50 -6.08 -5.39 -17.28
C ASP A 50 -4.62 -5.12 -17.69
N GLU A 51 -3.66 -5.88 -17.14
CA GLU A 51 -2.26 -5.85 -17.57
C GLU A 51 -2.10 -6.28 -19.04
N ARG A 52 -2.73 -7.40 -19.44
CA ARG A 52 -2.72 -7.87 -20.84
C ARG A 52 -3.33 -6.85 -21.81
N LEU A 53 -4.47 -6.25 -21.45
CA LEU A 53 -5.13 -5.25 -22.27
C LEU A 53 -4.27 -3.99 -22.46
N LYS A 54 -3.54 -3.57 -21.41
CA LYS A 54 -2.59 -2.45 -21.51
C LYS A 54 -1.46 -2.77 -22.48
N GLU A 55 -0.86 -3.96 -22.37
CA GLU A 55 0.20 -4.38 -23.29
C GLU A 55 -0.28 -4.46 -24.74
N GLU A 56 -1.49 -4.99 -24.98
CA GLU A 56 -2.10 -5.06 -26.31
C GLU A 56 -2.35 -3.66 -26.88
N TYR A 57 -2.86 -2.74 -26.06
CA TYR A 57 -3.05 -1.35 -26.45
C TYR A 57 -1.72 -0.68 -26.82
N GLU A 58 -0.69 -0.82 -25.98
CA GLU A 58 0.64 -0.26 -26.24
C GLU A 58 1.27 -0.82 -27.53
N LYS A 59 1.09 -2.12 -27.80
CA LYS A 59 1.54 -2.74 -29.06
C LYS A 59 0.78 -2.22 -30.26
N SER A 60 -0.53 -1.98 -30.14
CA SER A 60 -1.35 -1.45 -31.23
C SER A 60 -1.07 0.02 -31.57
N GLN A 61 -0.53 0.79 -30.62
CA GLN A 61 -0.15 2.19 -30.85
C GLN A 61 1.25 2.35 -31.47
N LYS A 62 2.04 1.28 -31.50
CA LYS A 62 3.39 1.22 -32.10
C LYS A 62 3.31 0.78 -33.55
#